data_AF-A0A662PT21-F1
#
_entry.id   AF-A0A662PT21-F1
#
_cell.length_a   1.000
_cell.length_b   1.000
_cell.length_c   1.000
_cell.angle_alpha   90.00
_cell.angle_beta   90.00
_cell.angle_gamma   90.00
#
_symmetry.space_group_name_H-M   'P 1'
#
loop_
_entity.id
_entity.type
_entity.pdbx_description
1 polymer ?
#
loop_
_entity_poly.entity_id
_entity_poly.type
_entity_poly.pdbx_seq_one_letter_code
_entity_poly.pdbx_strand_id
1 'polypeptide(L)'
;MKICKHFGICGGCSYLDKPYEDQLEEKVKRVEDLFGVKVDEVYPSPKQYYYRNRMDFVVSEDLKIGLNVRGRWWKIVDLEECLLLSPEADEIRRIFK
;
A
#
# COMPACT_ATOMS: atom_id res chain seq x y z
N MET A 1 -1.04 2.36 15.06
CA MET A 1 -1.44 1.83 13.73
C MET A 1 -2.40 2.81 13.08
N LYS A 2 -2.18 3.19 11.80
CA LYS A 2 -3.13 4.01 11.04
C LYS A 2 -3.97 3.12 10.14
N ILE A 3 -5.28 3.30 10.14
CA ILE A 3 -6.21 2.52 9.31
C ILE A 3 -6.46 3.30 8.02
N CYS A 4 -6.13 2.71 6.87
CA CYS A 4 -6.46 3.29 5.57
C CYS A 4 -7.92 2.99 5.24
N LYS A 5 -8.71 4.03 4.95
CA LYS A 5 -10.15 3.87 4.60
C LYS A 5 -10.40 3.02 3.35
N HIS A 6 -9.41 2.91 2.47
CA HIS A 6 -9.51 2.11 1.24
C HIS A 6 -8.96 0.68 1.40
N PHE A 7 -8.46 0.31 2.59
CA PHE A 7 -7.87 -1.01 2.80
C PHE A 7 -8.90 -2.14 2.57
N GLY A 8 -8.43 -3.30 2.09
CA GLY A 8 -9.29 -4.42 1.68
C GLY A 8 -9.94 -4.24 0.31
N ILE A 9 -10.22 -3.01 -0.13
CA ILE A 9 -10.80 -2.72 -1.46
C ILE A 9 -9.71 -2.34 -2.47
N CYS A 10 -8.86 -1.38 -2.12
CA CYS A 10 -7.76 -0.91 -2.96
C CYS A 10 -6.68 -1.99 -3.14
N GLY A 11 -6.19 -2.16 -4.37
CA GLY A 11 -5.16 -3.13 -4.71
C GLY A 11 -3.74 -2.75 -4.27
N GLY A 12 -3.54 -1.58 -3.66
CA GLY A 12 -2.20 -1.05 -3.40
C GLY A 12 -1.44 -1.66 -2.22
N CYS A 13 -2.13 -2.08 -1.15
CA CYS A 13 -1.51 -2.50 0.11
C CYS A 13 -2.15 -3.78 0.63
N SER A 14 -1.36 -4.72 1.16
CA SER A 14 -1.83 -6.02 1.68
C SER A 14 -1.66 -6.25 3.18
N TYR A 15 -0.97 -5.35 3.89
CA TYR A 15 -0.55 -5.56 5.28
C TYR A 15 -0.89 -4.40 6.23
N LEU A 16 -1.58 -3.35 5.76
CA LEU A 16 -1.84 -2.14 6.57
C LEU A 16 -2.85 -2.38 7.71
N ASP A 17 -3.53 -3.53 7.76
CA ASP A 17 -4.39 -3.97 8.85
C ASP A 17 -3.64 -4.60 10.03
N LYS A 18 -2.32 -4.80 9.90
CA LYS A 18 -1.50 -5.47 10.90
C LYS A 18 -0.53 -4.50 11.59
N PRO A 19 -0.27 -4.66 12.90
CA PRO A 19 0.88 -4.04 13.57
C PRO A 19 2.17 -4.26 12.77
N TYR A 20 3.09 -3.29 12.81
CA TYR A 20 4.28 -3.35 11.96
C TYR A 20 5.20 -4.51 12.35
N GLU A 21 5.27 -4.79 13.64
CA GLU A 21 6.00 -5.88 14.25
C GLU A 21 5.52 -7.23 13.69
N ASP A 22 4.21 -7.47 13.69
CA ASP A 22 3.59 -8.66 13.08
C ASP A 22 3.93 -8.77 11.58
N GLN A 23 3.99 -7.64 10.85
CA GLN A 23 4.40 -7.66 9.44
C GLN A 23 5.85 -8.11 9.25
N LEU A 24 6.76 -7.77 10.18
CA LEU A 24 8.16 -8.19 10.12
C LEU A 24 8.27 -9.68 10.45
N GLU A 25 7.60 -10.15 11.51
CA GLU A 25 7.55 -11.56 11.90
C GLU A 25 6.96 -12.44 10.79
N GLU A 26 5.85 -12.02 10.17
CA GLU A 26 5.24 -12.75 9.06
C GLU A 26 6.17 -12.83 7.84
N LYS A 27 6.99 -11.81 7.58
CA LYS A 27 7.99 -11.85 6.49
C LYS A 27 9.10 -12.84 6.77
N VAL A 28 9.65 -12.83 8.00
CA VAL A 28 10.64 -13.82 8.46
C VAL A 28 10.07 -15.22 8.24
N LYS A 29 8.95 -15.52 8.90
CA LYS A 29 8.33 -16.84 8.84
C LYS A 29 8.04 -17.29 7.42
N ARG A 30 7.53 -16.40 6.56
CA ARG A 30 7.22 -16.73 5.17
C ARG A 30 8.46 -17.12 4.38
N VAL A 31 9.60 -16.47 4.58
CA VAL A 31 10.86 -16.83 3.91
C VAL A 31 11.38 -18.16 4.46
N GLU A 32 11.36 -18.34 5.78
CA GLU A 32 11.80 -19.60 6.41
C GLU A 32 10.95 -20.79 5.94
N ASP A 33 9.62 -20.65 5.90
CA ASP A 33 8.69 -21.69 5.45
C ASP A 33 8.86 -22.02 3.96
N LEU A 34 9.14 -21.02 3.11
CA LEU A 34 9.29 -21.20 1.66
C LEU A 34 10.62 -21.83 1.26
N PHE A 35 11.70 -21.49 1.97
CA PHE A 35 13.06 -21.87 1.59
C PHE A 35 13.69 -22.91 2.51
N GLY A 36 13.10 -23.19 3.68
CA GLY A 36 13.65 -24.11 4.67
C GLY A 36 14.95 -23.64 5.30
N VAL A 37 15.21 -22.32 5.27
CA VAL A 37 16.42 -21.69 5.85
C VAL A 37 16.03 -20.81 7.02
N LYS A 38 16.95 -20.62 7.96
CA LYS A 38 16.77 -19.62 9.02
C LYS A 38 17.06 -18.22 8.48
N VAL A 39 16.21 -17.26 8.79
CA VAL A 39 16.45 -15.85 8.45
C VAL A 39 17.19 -15.18 9.61
N ASP A 40 18.31 -14.52 9.30
CA ASP A 40 19.12 -13.84 10.32
C ASP A 40 18.48 -12.53 10.77
N GLU A 41 18.02 -11.71 9.83
CA GLU A 41 17.41 -10.42 10.14
C GLU A 41 16.44 -9.93 9.04
N VAL A 42 15.51 -9.08 9.44
CA VAL A 42 14.69 -8.28 8.52
C VAL A 42 14.91 -6.82 8.86
N TYR A 43 15.46 -6.07 7.91
CA TYR A 43 15.68 -4.64 8.06
C TYR A 43 14.33 -3.89 8.00
N PRO A 44 13.91 -3.22 9.09
CA PRO A 44 12.71 -2.41 9.06
C PRO A 44 12.91 -1.18 8.16
N SER A 45 11.83 -0.77 7.50
CA SER A 45 11.80 0.49 6.78
C SER A 45 11.97 1.65 7.76
N PRO A 46 12.76 2.69 7.43
CA PRO A 46 12.88 3.89 8.27
C PRO A 46 11.56 4.66 8.39
N LYS A 47 10.61 4.44 7.47
CA LYS A 47 9.27 5.02 7.49
C LYS A 47 8.23 3.94 7.20
N GLN A 48 7.27 3.78 8.11
CA GLN A 48 6.15 2.83 7.93
C GLN A 48 5.04 3.40 7.02
N TYR A 49 4.89 4.72 6.99
CA TYR A 49 3.89 5.44 6.21
C TYR A 49 4.57 6.50 5.33
N TYR A 50 3.88 6.94 4.28
CA TYR A 50 4.31 8.03 3.41
C TYR A 50 5.71 7.85 2.81
N TYR A 51 6.11 6.59 2.56
CA TYR A 51 7.45 6.26 2.07
C TYR A 51 7.53 6.21 0.54
N ARG A 52 6.41 6.17 -0.19
CA ARG A 52 6.41 6.18 -1.66
C ARG A 52 6.62 7.59 -2.18
N ASN A 53 7.67 7.75 -2.96
CA ASN A 53 8.02 8.96 -3.70
C ASN A 53 7.45 8.99 -5.13
N ARG A 54 6.90 7.86 -5.61
CA ARG A 54 6.26 7.73 -6.93
C ARG A 54 4.97 6.91 -6.80
N MET A 55 3.97 7.30 -7.58
CA MET A 55 2.73 6.54 -7.76
C MET A 55 2.29 6.65 -9.22
N ASP A 56 1.81 5.54 -9.77
CA ASP A 56 1.17 5.51 -11.09
C ASP A 56 -0.34 5.37 -10.85
N PHE A 57 -1.11 6.39 -11.25
CA PHE A 57 -2.56 6.42 -11.08
C PHE A 57 -3.27 5.96 -12.34
N VAL A 58 -4.41 5.31 -12.15
CA VAL A 58 -5.40 5.10 -13.21
C VAL A 58 -6.34 6.30 -13.20
N VAL A 59 -6.55 6.89 -14.37
CA VAL A 59 -7.53 7.96 -14.61
C VAL A 59 -8.63 7.38 -15.48
N SER A 60 -9.87 7.40 -15.01
CA SER A 60 -11.02 6.84 -15.72
C SER A 60 -11.87 7.90 -16.42
N GLU A 61 -12.74 7.45 -17.32
CA GLU A 61 -13.73 8.31 -18.00
C GLU A 61 -14.74 8.93 -17.01
N ASP A 62 -15.05 8.26 -15.90
CA ASP A 62 -15.93 8.77 -14.84
C ASP A 62 -15.18 9.63 -13.79
N LEU A 63 -14.05 10.23 -14.19
CA LEU A 63 -13.24 11.17 -13.39
C LEU A 63 -12.74 10.60 -12.05
N LYS A 64 -12.55 9.29 -11.97
CA LYS A 64 -11.90 8.65 -10.82
C LYS A 64 -10.41 8.65 -11.04
N ILE A 65 -9.67 9.08 -10.03
CA ILE A 65 -8.21 9.04 -10.02
C ILE A 65 -7.79 8.17 -8.85
N GLY A 66 -7.19 7.03 -9.16
CA GLY A 66 -6.74 6.14 -8.11
C GLY A 66 -6.06 4.86 -8.58
N LEU A 67 -6.41 3.75 -7.96
CA LEU A 67 -5.79 2.44 -8.20
C LEU A 67 -6.87 1.40 -8.49
N ASN A 68 -6.47 0.28 -9.09
CA ASN A 68 -7.38 -0.82 -9.34
C ASN A 68 -7.89 -1.43 -8.02
N VAL A 69 -9.15 -1.86 -8.02
CA VAL A 69 -9.72 -2.70 -6.98
C VAL A 69 -8.94 -4.01 -6.94
N ARG A 70 -8.68 -4.53 -5.73
CA ARG A 70 -7.99 -5.80 -5.52
C ARG A 70 -8.66 -6.92 -6.35
N GLY A 71 -7.87 -7.57 -7.20
CA GLY A 71 -8.31 -8.67 -8.06
C GLY A 71 -9.23 -8.26 -9.23
N ARG A 72 -9.47 -6.97 -9.46
CA ARG A 72 -10.37 -6.47 -10.51
C ARG A 72 -9.72 -5.32 -11.29
N TRP A 73 -8.99 -5.65 -12.35
CA TRP A 73 -8.24 -4.67 -13.16
C TRP A 73 -9.13 -3.68 -13.92
N TRP A 74 -10.39 -4.05 -14.19
CA TRP A 74 -11.38 -3.20 -14.88
C TRP A 74 -12.15 -2.26 -13.96
N LYS A 75 -11.91 -2.31 -12.63
CA LYS A 75 -12.63 -1.50 -11.66
C LYS A 75 -11.66 -0.64 -10.86
N ILE A 76 -11.96 0.65 -10.78
CA ILE A 76 -11.09 1.65 -10.16
C ILE A 76 -11.65 2.06 -8.79
N VAL A 77 -10.75 2.16 -7.81
CA VAL A 77 -11.01 2.85 -6.54
C VAL A 77 -10.68 4.31 -6.75
N ASP A 78 -11.67 5.18 -6.61
CA ASP A 78 -11.46 6.61 -6.53
C ASP A 78 -10.77 6.91 -5.20
N LEU A 79 -9.48 7.25 -5.25
CA LEU A 79 -8.67 7.40 -4.05
C LEU A 79 -8.96 8.77 -3.41
N GLU A 80 -9.25 8.79 -2.11
CA GLU A 80 -9.35 10.04 -1.37
C GLU A 80 -8.08 10.40 -0.60
N GLU A 81 -7.28 9.39 -0.25
CA GLU A 81 -6.00 9.50 0.46
C GLU A 81 -5.19 8.20 0.26
N CYS A 82 -3.87 8.28 0.36
CA CYS A 82 -3.02 7.09 0.42
C CYS A 82 -1.98 7.22 1.54
N LEU A 83 -2.08 6.39 2.58
CA LEU A 83 -1.13 6.41 3.71
C LEU A 83 0.30 6.02 3.34
N LEU A 84 0.55 5.57 2.10
CA LEU A 84 1.88 5.23 1.61
C LEU A 84 2.49 6.30 0.71
N LEU A 85 1.67 7.17 0.11
CA LEU A 85 2.12 8.23 -0.79
C LEU A 85 2.51 9.46 0.03
N SER A 86 3.57 10.18 -0.36
CA SER A 86 3.92 11.41 0.37
C SER A 86 2.75 12.42 0.37
N PRO A 87 2.57 13.22 1.44
CA PRO A 87 1.49 14.21 1.51
C PRO A 87 1.51 15.20 0.34
N GLU A 88 2.70 15.57 -0.14
CA GLU A 88 2.89 16.49 -1.26
C GLU A 88 2.36 15.89 -2.57
N ALA A 89 2.62 14.60 -2.80
CA ALA A 89 2.09 13.91 -3.97
C ALA A 89 0.58 13.62 -3.87
N ASP A 90 0.06 13.39 -2.66
CA ASP A 90 -1.40 13.29 -2.45
C ASP A 90 -2.12 14.61 -2.73
N GLU A 91 -1.48 15.75 -2.42
CA GLU A 91 -2.01 17.07 -2.75
C GLU A 91 -2.06 17.31 -4.26
N ILE A 92 -0.99 16.96 -5.00
CA ILE A 92 -0.98 17.04 -6.46
C ILE A 92 -2.11 16.19 -7.08
N ARG A 93 -2.33 14.98 -6.55
CA ARG A 93 -3.42 14.11 -7.00
C ARG A 93 -4.81 14.76 -6.79
N ARG A 94 -5.01 15.50 -5.69
CA ARG A 94 -6.26 16.24 -5.44
C ARG A 94 -6.47 17.40 -6.40
N ILE A 95 -5.40 18.11 -6.76
CA ILE A 95 -5.45 19.22 -7.74
C ILE A 95 -5.77 18.72 -9.14
N PHE A 96 -5.28 17.52 -9.51
CA PHE A 96 -5.52 16.94 -10.83
C PHE A 96 -6.95 16.40 -11.01
N LYS A 97 -7.72 16.28 -9.93
CA LYS A 97 -9.13 15.83 -9.95
C LYS A 97 -10.06 17.00 -10.26
#